data_AF-A0A552FPP9-F1
#
_entry.id   AF-A0A552FPP9-F1
#
_cell.length_a   1.000
_cell.length_b   1.000
_cell.length_c   1.000
_cell.angle_alpha   90.00
_cell.angle_beta   90.00
_cell.angle_gamma   90.00
#
_symmetry.space_group_name_H-M   'P 1'
#
loop_
_entity.id
_entity.type
_entity.pdbx_description
1 polymer ?
#
loop_
_entity_poly.entity_id
_entity_poly.type
_entity_poly.pdbx_seq_one_letter_code
_entity_poly.pdbx_strand_id
1 'polypeptide(L)'
;MQLEDYFNFLTPNDIRLKGTRIGIETILYDYIYHAKTPEEIAKTYSSLSLEQVYATILYYLHEQEKITNYLTEWIEHGERMREIQKQNPPPVAEKLRKLREQRKAIKQANESEISLR
;
A
#
# COMPACT_ATOMS: atom_id res chain seq x y z
N MET A 1 25.25 7.14 14.56
CA MET A 1 23.98 7.39 13.86
C MET A 1 22.93 6.55 14.55
N GLN A 2 21.83 7.13 15.02
CA GLN A 2 20.71 6.37 15.58
C GLN A 2 19.71 6.08 14.46
N LEU A 3 19.11 4.88 14.43
CA LEU A 3 18.18 4.50 13.35
C LEU A 3 16.88 5.30 13.44
N GLU A 4 16.50 5.67 14.65
CA GLU A 4 15.34 6.48 14.99
C GLU A 4 15.40 7.86 14.33
N ASP A 5 16.60 8.34 13.98
CA ASP A 5 16.78 9.60 13.28
C ASP A 5 16.17 9.60 11.87
N TYR A 6 15.86 8.43 11.29
CA TYR A 6 15.19 8.30 9.99
C TYR A 6 13.67 8.32 10.07
N PHE A 7 13.08 8.22 11.27
CA PHE A 7 11.65 7.99 11.43
C PHE A 7 10.94 9.10 12.21
N ASN A 8 9.65 9.26 11.95
CA ASN A 8 8.68 9.99 12.74
C ASN A 8 7.72 8.98 13.36
N PHE A 9 7.78 8.83 14.68
CA PHE A 9 6.84 7.99 15.45
C PHE A 9 5.62 8.84 15.80
N LEU A 10 4.58 8.78 14.98
CA LEU A 10 3.38 9.59 15.17
C LEU A 10 2.47 8.97 16.23
N THR A 11 2.33 7.65 16.16
CA THR A 11 1.65 6.82 17.17
C THR A 11 2.34 5.45 17.23
N PRO A 12 2.06 4.59 18.23
CA PRO A 12 2.63 3.25 18.27
C PRO A 12 2.41 2.43 16.98
N ASN A 13 1.32 2.70 16.26
CA ASN A 13 0.91 1.99 15.04
C ASN A 13 1.06 2.87 13.78
N ASP A 14 1.78 3.99 13.87
CA ASP A 14 2.07 4.87 12.73
C ASP A 14 3.51 5.39 12.81
N ILE A 15 4.40 4.73 12.05
CA ILE A 15 5.82 5.08 11.92
C ILE A 15 6.08 5.49 10.48
N ARG A 16 6.47 6.75 10.27
CA ARG A 16 6.73 7.34 8.94
C ARG A 16 8.21 7.61 8.72
N LEU A 17 8.65 7.61 7.47
CA LEU A 17 9.99 8.07 7.11
C LEU A 17 10.05 9.60 7.13
N LYS A 18 11.08 10.18 7.78
CA LYS A 18 11.26 11.63 7.88
C LYS A 18 11.27 12.30 6.50
N GLY A 19 10.62 13.46 6.42
CA GLY A 19 10.49 14.22 5.17
C GLY A 19 9.49 13.61 4.17
N THR A 20 8.80 12.52 4.50
CA THR A 20 7.84 11.85 3.61
C THR A 20 6.54 11.49 4.34
N ARG A 21 5.54 11.03 3.59
CA ARG A 21 4.31 10.43 4.13
C ARG A 21 4.31 8.90 4.04
N ILE A 22 5.44 8.31 3.66
CA ILE A 22 5.55 6.87 3.48
C ILE A 22 5.79 6.23 4.84
N GLY A 23 4.96 5.24 5.18
CA GLY A 23 5.12 4.44 6.39
C GLY A 23 6.13 3.32 6.20
N ILE A 24 6.76 2.86 7.28
CA ILE A 24 7.74 1.77 7.24
C ILE A 24 7.14 0.48 6.67
N GLU A 25 5.84 0.28 6.85
CA GLU A 25 5.10 -0.86 6.31
C GLU A 25 5.21 -0.98 4.79
N THR A 26 5.35 0.14 4.07
CA THR A 26 5.44 0.13 2.61
C THR A 26 6.74 -0.53 2.16
N ILE A 27 7.85 -0.19 2.81
CA ILE A 27 9.18 -0.73 2.52
C ILE A 27 9.26 -2.19 2.97
N LEU A 28 8.80 -2.47 4.19
CA LEU A 28 8.90 -3.80 4.77
C LEU A 28 7.97 -4.79 4.07
N TYR A 29 6.80 -4.36 3.61
CA TYR A 29 5.91 -5.23 2.84
C TYR A 29 6.55 -5.64 1.51
N ASP A 30 7.14 -4.69 0.79
CA ASP A 30 7.86 -4.95 -0.46
C ASP A 30 9.11 -5.83 -0.26
N TYR A 31 9.86 -5.60 0.83
CA TYR A 31 11.04 -6.40 1.16
C TYR A 31 10.68 -7.84 1.57
N ILE A 32 9.72 -8.01 2.48
CA ILE A 32 9.40 -9.30 3.10
C ILE A 32 8.52 -10.16 2.18
N TYR A 33 7.46 -9.60 1.59
CA TYR A 33 6.45 -10.38 0.86
C TYR A 33 6.63 -10.35 -0.65
N HIS A 34 7.34 -9.35 -1.18
CA HIS A 34 7.63 -9.25 -2.61
C HIS A 34 9.09 -9.52 -2.96
N ALA A 35 9.93 -9.82 -1.97
CA ALA A 35 11.35 -10.14 -2.14
C ALA A 35 12.12 -9.10 -2.97
N LYS A 36 11.70 -7.83 -2.93
CA LYS A 36 12.38 -6.74 -3.63
C LYS A 36 13.67 -6.38 -2.92
N THR A 37 14.70 -6.04 -3.67
CA THR A 37 15.93 -5.50 -3.09
C THR A 37 15.73 -4.06 -2.60
N PRO A 38 16.56 -3.56 -1.66
CA PRO A 38 16.52 -2.16 -1.23
C PRO A 38 16.60 -1.16 -2.39
N GLU A 39 17.39 -1.45 -3.42
CA GLU A 39 17.55 -0.61 -4.61
C GLU A 39 16.30 -0.60 -5.48
N GLU A 40 15.63 -1.75 -5.65
CA GLU A 40 14.35 -1.82 -6.36
C GLU A 40 13.26 -1.03 -5.64
N ILE A 41 13.23 -1.10 -4.31
CA ILE A 41 12.31 -0.33 -3.47
C ILE A 41 12.59 1.17 -3.62
N ALA A 42 13.85 1.61 -3.48
CA ALA A 42 14.24 3.01 -3.65
C ALA A 42 13.91 3.54 -5.06
N LYS A 43 14.07 2.71 -6.10
CA LYS A 43 13.67 3.05 -7.48
C LYS A 43 12.15 3.17 -7.64
N THR A 44 11.38 2.38 -6.90
CA THR A 44 9.91 2.41 -6.94
C THR A 44 9.36 3.69 -6.28
N TYR A 45 9.95 4.11 -5.17
CA TYR A 45 9.52 5.27 -4.40
C TYR A 45 10.54 6.41 -4.50
N SER A 46 10.42 7.25 -5.54
CA SER A 46 11.39 8.32 -5.83
C SER A 46 11.55 9.39 -4.75
N SER A 47 10.62 9.47 -3.79
CA SER A 47 10.73 10.35 -2.62
C SER A 47 11.57 9.77 -1.48
N LEU A 48 12.00 8.50 -1.57
CA LEU A 48 12.84 7.84 -0.59
C LEU A 48 14.30 7.86 -1.03
N SER A 49 15.21 8.12 -0.09
CA SER A 49 16.61 7.82 -0.33
C SER A 49 16.89 6.33 -0.14
N LEU A 50 17.91 5.82 -0.82
CA LEU A 50 18.37 4.45 -0.61
C LEU A 50 18.78 4.20 0.85
N GLU A 51 19.39 5.20 1.47
CA GLU A 51 19.77 5.18 2.89
C GLU A 51 18.56 5.01 3.81
N GLN A 52 17.44 5.70 3.55
CA GLN A 52 16.20 5.53 4.30
C GLN A 52 15.61 4.12 4.17
N VAL A 53 15.71 3.52 2.98
CA VAL A 53 15.25 2.14 2.75
C VAL A 53 16.09 1.16 3.56
N TYR A 54 17.42 1.28 3.49
CA TYR A 54 18.32 0.45 4.31
C TYR A 54 18.11 0.66 5.81
N ALA A 55 17.96 1.91 6.27
CA ALA A 55 17.70 2.20 7.68
C ALA A 55 16.41 1.52 8.16
N THR A 56 15.37 1.49 7.32
CA THR A 56 14.10 0.81 7.62
C THR A 56 14.29 -0.70 7.76
N ILE A 57 15.01 -1.32 6.84
CA ILE A 57 15.28 -2.77 6.87
C ILE A 57 16.17 -3.12 8.07
N LEU A 58 17.20 -2.32 8.35
CA LEU A 58 18.07 -2.51 9.50
C LEU A 58 17.32 -2.32 10.83
N TYR A 59 16.41 -1.35 10.91
CA TYR A 59 15.55 -1.16 12.08
C TYR A 59 14.64 -2.36 12.30
N TYR A 60 14.03 -2.90 11.25
CA TYR A 60 13.27 -4.15 11.32
C TYR A 60 14.13 -5.32 11.80
N LEU A 61 15.36 -5.49 11.30
CA LEU A 61 16.23 -6.58 11.74
C LEU A 61 16.69 -6.41 13.20
N HIS A 62 16.83 -5.18 13.69
CA HIS A 62 17.20 -4.90 15.08
C HIS A 62 16.04 -5.12 16.06
N GLU A 63 14.83 -4.72 15.66
CA GLU A 63 13.61 -4.73 16.48
C GLU A 63 12.58 -5.75 15.94
N GLN A 64 13.06 -6.92 15.52
CA GLN A 64 12.30 -7.83 14.66
C GLN A 64 10.94 -8.25 15.22
N GLU A 65 10.88 -8.63 16.50
CA GLU A 65 9.61 -9.02 17.15
C GLU A 65 8.62 -7.85 17.17
N LYS A 66 9.07 -6.70 17.66
CA LYS A 66 8.26 -5.48 17.77
C LYS A 66 7.69 -5.05 16.41
N ILE A 67 8.53 -5.03 15.38
CA ILE A 67 8.11 -4.56 14.05
C ILE A 67 7.31 -5.63 13.29
N THR A 68 7.54 -6.92 13.55
CA THR A 68 6.66 -7.99 13.05
C THR A 68 5.25 -7.86 13.61
N ASN A 69 5.10 -7.55 14.90
CA ASN A 69 3.80 -7.32 15.52
C ASN A 69 3.11 -6.08 14.92
N TYR A 70 3.84 -4.97 14.77
CA TYR A 70 3.35 -3.77 14.08
C TYR A 70 2.80 -4.08 12.68
N LEU A 71 3.55 -4.84 11.87
CA LEU A 71 3.14 -5.19 10.51
C LEU A 71 1.92 -6.09 10.49
N THR A 72 1.86 -7.06 11.40
CA THR A 72 0.71 -7.96 11.53
C THR A 72 -0.56 -7.17 11.84
N GLU A 73 -0.52 -6.28 12.84
CA GLU A 73 -1.65 -5.41 13.18
C GLU A 73 -2.07 -4.52 12.01
N TRP A 74 -1.11 -3.96 11.28
CA TRP A 74 -1.38 -3.13 10.10
C TRP A 74 -2.09 -3.92 8.98
N ILE A 75 -1.64 -5.16 8.69
CA ILE A 75 -2.25 -6.04 7.68
C ILE A 75 -3.68 -6.38 8.08
N GLU A 76 -3.88 -6.86 9.31
CA GLU A 76 -5.20 -7.25 9.83
C GLU A 76 -6.18 -6.08 9.86
N HIS A 77 -5.71 -4.89 10.27
CA HIS A 77 -6.50 -3.68 10.23
C HIS A 77 -6.91 -3.33 8.79
N GLY A 78 -5.97 -3.39 7.85
CA GLY A 78 -6.23 -3.14 6.44
C GLY A 78 -7.26 -4.11 5.85
N GLU A 79 -7.17 -5.40 6.17
CA GLU A 79 -8.14 -6.41 5.74
C GLU A 79 -9.53 -6.15 6.32
N ARG A 80 -9.61 -5.88 7.63
CA ARG A 80 -10.86 -5.55 8.31
C ARG A 80 -11.55 -4.33 7.70
N MET A 81 -10.80 -3.26 7.46
CA MET A 81 -11.36 -2.03 6.88
C MET A 81 -11.82 -2.23 5.43
N ARG A 82 -11.10 -3.03 4.64
CA ARG A 82 -11.55 -3.41 3.29
C ARG A 82 -12.86 -4.19 3.32
N GLU A 83 -13.01 -5.14 4.24
CA GLU A 83 -14.24 -5.92 4.37
C GLU A 83 -15.42 -5.06 4.84
N ILE A 84 -15.21 -4.16 5.82
CA ILE A 84 -16.23 -3.19 6.24
C ILE A 84 -16.67 -2.31 5.07
N GLN A 85 -15.72 -1.80 4.27
CA GLN A 85 -16.04 -0.97 3.11
C GLN A 85 -16.76 -1.75 2.01
N LYS A 86 -16.44 -3.03 1.83
CA LYS A 86 -17.12 -3.91 0.87
C LYS A 86 -18.56 -4.20 1.29
N GLN A 87 -18.81 -4.38 2.58
CA GLN A 87 -20.15 -4.59 3.13
C GLN A 87 -20.98 -3.30 3.12
N ASN A 88 -20.35 -2.15 3.30
CA ASN A 88 -21.00 -0.84 3.34
C ASN A 88 -20.36 0.12 2.32
N PRO A 89 -20.55 -0.10 1.00
CA PRO A 89 -19.96 0.76 0.00
C PRO A 89 -20.59 2.15 0.07
N PRO A 90 -19.80 3.24 -0.06
CA PRO A 90 -20.36 4.58 -0.07
C PRO A 90 -21.25 4.77 -1.32
N PRO A 91 -22.31 5.61 -1.27
CA PRO A 91 -23.23 5.78 -2.39
C PRO A 91 -22.55 6.13 -3.72
N VAL A 92 -21.43 6.87 -3.67
CA VAL A 92 -20.63 7.20 -4.85
C VAL A 92 -20.00 5.97 -5.50
N ALA A 93 -19.56 4.98 -4.71
CA ALA A 93 -18.97 3.75 -5.23
C ALA A 93 -20.01 2.91 -5.99
N GLU A 94 -21.23 2.80 -5.46
CA GLU A 94 -22.33 2.13 -6.17
C GLU A 94 -22.70 2.84 -7.47
N LYS A 95 -22.78 4.18 -7.44
CA LYS A 95 -23.04 4.99 -8.64
C LYS A 95 -21.97 4.75 -9.71
N LEU A 96 -20.69 4.76 -9.32
CA LEU A 96 -19.58 4.49 -10.23
C LEU A 96 -19.60 3.06 -10.78
N ARG A 97 -20.00 2.07 -9.96
CA ARG A 97 -20.18 0.67 -10.41
C ARG A 97 -21.24 0.59 -11.52
N LYS A 98 -22.43 1.15 -11.30
CA LYS A 98 -23.51 1.18 -12.31
C LYS A 98 -23.07 1.86 -13.60
N LEU A 99 -22.36 2.99 -13.50
CA LEU A 99 -21.85 3.70 -14.68
C LEU A 99 -20.83 2.86 -15.47
N ARG A 100 -19.97 2.10 -14.79
CA ARG A 100 -19.01 1.18 -15.43
C ARG A 100 -19.72 0.03 -16.15
N GLU A 101 -20.76 -0.54 -15.55
CA GLU A 101 -21.57 -1.61 -16.16
C GLU A 101 -22.29 -1.11 -17.43
N GLN A 102 -22.93 0.07 -17.36
CA GLN A 102 -23.56 0.69 -18.52
C GLN A 102 -22.58 0.93 -19.67
N ARG A 103 -21.39 1.47 -19.38
CA ARG A 103 -20.35 1.70 -20.40
C ARG A 103 -19.86 0.40 -21.04
N LYS A 104 -19.72 -0.68 -20.25
CA LYS A 104 -19.35 -2.00 -20.78
C LYS A 104 -20.43 -2.56 -21.70
N ALA A 105 -21.70 -2.47 -21.31
CA ALA A 105 -22.82 -2.94 -22.13
C ALA A 105 -22.91 -2.18 -23.46
N ILE A 106 -22.76 -0.85 -23.43
CA ILE A 106 -22.75 -0.02 -24.65
C ILE A 106 -21.58 -0.42 -25.56
N LYS A 107 -20.38 -0.62 -24.99
CA LYS A 107 -19.21 -1.04 -25.77
C LYS A 107 -19.43 -2.41 -26.44
N GLN A 108 -19.99 -3.37 -25.71
CA GLN A 108 -20.28 -4.71 -26.24
C GLN A 108 -21.37 -4.69 -27.31
N ALA A 109 -22.41 -3.87 -27.15
CA ALA A 109 -23.46 -3.68 -28.17
C ALA A 109 -22.88 -3.09 -29.47
N ASN A 110 -22.01 -2.09 -29.37
CA ASN A 110 -21.36 -1.48 -30.53
C ASN A 110 -20.40 -2.47 -31.24
N GLU A 111 -19.64 -3.27 -30.48
CA GLU A 111 -18.72 -4.27 -31.05
C GLU A 111 -19.46 -5.41 -31.77
N SER A 112 -20.61 -5.83 -31.23
CA SER A 112 -21.45 -6.86 -31.87
C SER A 112 -22.14 -6.35 -33.14
N GLU A 113 -22.57 -5.08 -33.16
CA GLU A 113 -23.16 -4.46 -34.36
C GLU A 113 -22.14 -4.25 -35.50
N ILE A 114 -20.87 -4.00 -35.16
CA ILE A 114 -19.77 -3.92 -36.14
C ILE A 114 -19.42 -5.30 -36.72
N SER A 115 -19.51 -6.38 -35.92
CA SER A 115 -19.19 -7.75 -36.38
C SER A 115 -20.28 -8.40 -37.25
N LEU A 116 -21.50 -7.84 -37.29
CA LEU A 116 -22.63 -8.31 -38.08
C LEU A 116 -22.73 -7.62 -39.46
N ARG A 117 -21.85 -6.66 -39.75
CA ARG A 117 -21.70 -5.98 -41.05
C ARG A 117 -20.48 -6.50 -41.80
#